data_AF-A0A3P6TJM7-F1
#
_entry.id   AF-A0A3P6TJM7-F1
#
_cell.length_a   1.000
_cell.length_b   1.000
_cell.length_c   1.000
_cell.angle_alpha   90.00
_cell.angle_beta   90.00
_cell.angle_gamma   90.00
#
_symmetry.space_group_name_H-M   'P 1'
#
loop_
_entity.id
_entity.type
_entity.pdbx_description
1 polymer ?
#
loop_
_entity_poly.entity_id
_entity_poly.type
_entity_poly.pdbx_seq_one_letter_code
_entity_poly.pdbx_strand_id
1 'polypeptide(L)' 'MQALPQYSRCYEPKPDPCADKPVFLRSDLNEKLETYFLEMIVCACKSYDDDYDLACAIKQSLDKKFGPQWHVIVGETFGR' A
#
# COMPACT_ATOMS: atom_id res chain seq x y z
N MET A 1 -23.35 -19.97 -4.41
CA MET A 1 -23.17 -18.59 -3.93
C MET A 1 -21.79 -18.52 -3.30
N GLN A 2 -20.79 -18.03 -4.05
CA GLN A 2 -19.44 -17.87 -3.50
C GLN A 2 -19.44 -16.66 -2.57
N ALA A 3 -18.98 -16.86 -1.34
CA ALA A 3 -18.79 -15.77 -0.40
C ALA A 3 -17.72 -14.83 -0.95
N LEU A 4 -18.04 -13.55 -1.05
CA LEU A 4 -17.06 -12.52 -1.38
C LEU A 4 -15.94 -12.57 -0.31
N PRO A 5 -14.66 -12.45 -0.71
CA PRO A 5 -13.57 -12.37 0.24
C PRO A 5 -13.88 -11.22 1.20
N GLN A 6 -13.75 -11.48 2.50
CA GLN A 6 -14.13 -10.55 3.54
C GLN A 6 -13.15 -9.38 3.54
N TYR A 7 -13.43 -8.35 2.73
CA TYR A 7 -12.69 -7.10 2.73
C TYR A 7 -12.74 -6.48 4.14
N SER A 8 -11.66 -5.80 4.52
CA SER A 8 -11.56 -5.04 5.77
C SER A 8 -12.83 -4.23 5.99
N ARG A 9 -13.37 -4.20 7.23
CA ARG A 9 -14.64 -3.55 7.61
C ARG A 9 -14.76 -2.08 7.17
N CYS A 10 -13.64 -1.46 6.78
CA CYS A 10 -13.51 -0.06 6.40
C CYS A 10 -13.37 0.19 4.89
N TYR A 11 -13.32 -0.84 4.02
CA TYR A 11 -13.20 -0.65 2.58
C TYR A 11 -14.24 -1.46 1.81
N GLU A 12 -15.12 -0.75 1.11
CA GLU A 12 -16.02 -1.33 0.12
C GLU A 12 -15.45 -1.01 -1.27
N PRO A 13 -15.06 -2.02 -2.08
CA PRO A 13 -14.61 -1.79 -3.44
C PRO A 13 -15.77 -1.22 -4.26
N LYS A 14 -15.60 -0.01 -4.80
CA LYS A 14 -16.56 0.58 -5.73
C LYS A 14 -16.18 0.17 -7.16
N PRO A 15 -17.16 -0.04 -8.06
CA PRO A 15 -16.91 -0.34 -9.46
C PRO A 15 -16.44 0.92 -10.19
N ASP A 16 -15.24 1.39 -9.86
CA ASP A 16 -14.64 2.57 -10.46
C ASP A 16 -13.69 2.14 -11.58
N PRO A 17 -13.58 2.89 -12.68
CA PRO A 17 -12.57 2.65 -13.71
C PRO A 17 -11.12 2.89 -13.21
N CYS A 18 -10.93 3.24 -11.92
CA CYS A 18 -9.62 3.39 -11.27
C CYS A 18 -9.36 2.31 -10.21
N ALA A 19 -10.06 1.17 -10.23
CA ALA A 19 -9.90 0.08 -9.28
C ALA A 19 -8.45 -0.41 -9.11
N ASP A 20 -7.61 -0.29 -10.13
CA ASP A 20 -6.20 -0.71 -10.10
C ASP A 20 -5.25 0.30 -9.45
N LYS A 21 -5.74 1.44 -8.95
CA LYS A 21 -4.90 2.48 -8.33
C LYS A 21 -4.83 2.28 -6.81
N PRO A 22 -3.66 2.49 -6.18
CA PRO A 22 -3.57 2.45 -4.72
C PRO A 22 -4.38 3.59 -4.10
N VAL A 23 -5.00 3.30 -2.95
CA VAL A 23 -5.84 4.24 -2.20
C VAL A 23 -5.45 4.20 -0.73
N PHE A 24 -5.39 5.36 -0.08
CA PHE A 24 -5.25 5.42 1.38
C PHE A 24 -6.59 5.10 2.06
N LEU A 25 -6.59 4.09 2.93
CA LEU A 25 -7.71 3.82 3.82
C LEU A 25 -7.67 4.70 5.07
N ARG A 26 -6.46 4.92 5.60
CA ARG A 26 -6.17 5.78 6.73
C ARG A 26 -4.74 6.29 6.60
N SER A 27 -4.54 7.60 6.70
CA SER A 27 -3.24 8.25 6.71
C SER A 27 -3.20 9.31 7.82
N ASP A 28 -2.00 9.52 8.37
CA ASP A 28 -1.65 10.70 9.16
C ASP A 28 -0.37 11.28 8.54
N LEU A 29 -0.49 11.63 7.27
CA LEU A 29 0.59 12.17 6.44
C LEU A 29 0.24 13.60 6.03
N ASN A 30 1.26 14.40 5.81
CA ASN A 30 1.06 15.71 5.18
C ASN A 30 0.59 15.50 3.73
N GLU A 31 -0.41 16.27 3.27
CA GLU A 31 -0.99 16.18 1.91
C GLU A 31 0.09 16.24 0.82
N LYS A 32 1.16 17.02 1.05
CA LYS A 32 2.30 17.14 0.12
C LYS A 32 3.08 15.85 -0.09
N LEU A 33 2.98 14.90 0.85
CA LEU A 33 3.69 13.62 0.82
C LEU A 33 2.80 12.50 0.30
N GLU A 34 1.47 12.60 0.39
CA GLU A 34 0.55 11.53 0.00
C GLU A 34 0.78 11.05 -1.43
N THR A 35 0.89 11.98 -2.39
CA THR A 35 1.18 11.64 -3.79
C THR A 35 2.48 10.86 -3.93
N TYR A 36 3.53 11.26 -3.20
CA TYR A 36 4.82 10.58 -3.25
C TYR A 36 4.73 9.13 -2.77
N PHE A 37 3.95 8.87 -1.71
CA PHE A 37 3.74 7.51 -1.20
C PHE A 37 2.97 6.64 -2.20
N LEU A 38 1.89 7.16 -2.81
CA LEU A 38 1.13 6.41 -3.82
C LEU A 38 1.98 6.08 -5.05
N GLU A 39 2.73 7.05 -5.56
CA GLU A 39 3.65 6.84 -6.69
C GLU A 39 4.73 5.81 -6.38
N MET A 40 5.29 5.85 -5.16
CA MET A 40 6.25 4.86 -4.69
C MET A 40 5.65 3.45 -4.70
N ILE A 41 4.43 3.29 -4.18
CA ILE A 41 3.72 2.00 -4.13
C ILE A 41 3.48 1.49 -5.56
N VAL A 42 2.99 2.34 -6.48
CA VAL A 42 2.80 1.94 -7.89
C VAL A 42 4.11 1.47 -8.52
N CYS A 43 5.21 2.18 -8.27
CA CYS A 43 6.53 1.82 -8.80
C CYS A 43 7.01 0.47 -8.24
N ALA A 44 6.84 0.26 -6.94
CA ALA A 44 7.27 -0.95 -6.26
C ALA A 44 6.44 -2.17 -6.72
N CYS A 45 5.10 -2.04 -6.81
CA CYS A 45 4.22 -3.11 -7.32
C CYS A 45 4.47 -3.46 -8.79
N LYS A 46 5.06 -2.56 -9.60
CA LYS A 46 5.45 -2.86 -10.98
C LYS A 46 6.80 -3.56 -11.09
N SER A 47 7.62 -3.46 -10.06
CA SER A 47 9.01 -3.95 -10.07
C SER A 47 9.17 -5.28 -9.35
N TYR A 48 8.28 -5.58 -8.40
CA TYR A 48 8.35 -6.74 -7.53
C TYR A 48 6.97 -7.40 -7.40
N ASP A 49 6.94 -8.72 -7.58
CA ASP A 49 5.73 -9.54 -7.44
C ASP A 49 5.61 -10.21 -6.06
N ASP A 50 6.72 -10.36 -5.33
CA ASP A 50 6.76 -11.00 -4.01
C ASP A 50 6.59 -9.96 -2.87
N ASP A 51 5.74 -10.30 -1.89
CA ASP A 51 5.41 -9.42 -0.75
C ASP A 51 6.64 -9.00 0.07
N TYR A 52 7.61 -9.91 0.25
CA TYR A 52 8.83 -9.61 1.02
C TYR A 52 9.70 -8.61 0.27
N ASP A 53 9.90 -8.82 -1.03
CA ASP A 53 10.68 -7.90 -1.86
C ASP A 53 10.01 -6.52 -1.94
N LEU A 54 8.69 -6.50 -2.06
CA LEU A 54 7.90 -5.28 -2.08
C LEU A 54 8.06 -4.48 -0.77
N ALA A 55 7.93 -5.15 0.38
CA ALA A 55 8.12 -4.54 1.68
C ALA A 55 9.55 -4.01 1.87
N CYS A 56 10.55 -4.78 1.44
CA CYS A 56 11.96 -4.38 1.50
C CYS A 56 12.23 -3.15 0.63
N ALA A 57 11.74 -3.11 -0.60
CA ALA A 57 11.94 -2.00 -1.53
C ALA A 57 11.31 -0.70 -1.01
N ILE A 58 10.09 -0.78 -0.48
CA ILE A 58 9.41 0.38 0.11
C ILE A 58 10.17 0.86 1.36
N LYS A 59 10.53 -0.06 2.27
CA LYS A 59 11.30 0.28 3.48
C LYS A 59 12.62 0.98 3.15
N GLN A 60 13.40 0.42 2.23
CA GLN A 60 14.69 1.01 1.82
C GLN A 60 14.51 2.39 1.20
N SER A 61 13.46 2.58 0.40
CA SER A 61 13.13 3.88 -0.21
C SER A 61 12.79 4.94 0.84
N LEU A 62 12.03 4.56 1.86
CA LEU A 62 11.64 5.45 2.97
C LEU A 62 12.83 5.76 3.89
N ASP A 63 13.58 4.75 4.30
CA ASP A 63 14.80 4.93 5.12
C ASP A 63 15.81 5.86 4.42
N LYS A 64 15.97 5.73 3.09
CA LYS A 64 16.87 6.58 2.31
C LYS A 64 16.40 8.03 2.22
N LYS A 65 15.10 8.27 2.08
CA LYS A 65 14.56 9.62 1.85
C LYS A 65 14.29 10.39 3.14
N PHE A 66 13.79 9.71 4.16
CA PHE A 66 13.32 10.33 5.40
C PHE A 66 14.18 9.96 6.62
N GLY A 67 15.17 9.07 6.44
CA GLY A 67 15.99 8.54 7.52
C GLY A 67 15.35 7.33 8.20
N PRO A 68 16.15 6.45 8.80
CA PRO A 68 15.66 5.31 9.57
C PRO A 68 15.02 5.75 10.91
N GLN A 69 14.12 4.96 11.51
CA GLN A 69 13.71 3.60 11.11
C GLN A 69 12.26 3.55 10.62
N TRP A 70 12.05 2.99 9.43
CA TRP A 70 10.72 2.68 8.91
C TRP A 70 10.35 1.22 9.09
N HIS A 71 9.08 0.97 9.44
CA HIS A 71 8.49 -0.35 9.50
C HIS A 71 7.42 -0.46 8.42
N VAL A 72 7.52 -1.49 7.57
CA VAL A 72 6.62 -1.70 6.44
C VAL A 72 6.07 -3.12 6.52
N ILE A 73 4.76 -3.26 6.32
CA ILE A 73 4.05 -4.54 6.31
C ILE A 73 3.28 -4.59 4.99
N VAL A 74 3.43 -5.68 4.26
CA VAL A 74 2.75 -5.95 3.00
C VAL A 74 2.11 -7.32 3.09
N GLY A 75 0.89 -7.45 2.57
CA GLY A 75 0.18 -8.72 2.48
C GLY A 75 -1.30 -8.52 2.16
N GLU A 76 -1.93 -9.56 1.64
CA GLU A 76 -3.34 -9.55 1.23
C GLU A 76 -4.30 -9.39 2.43
N THR A 77 -3.93 -9.87 3.62
CA THR A 77 -4.75 -9.79 4.83
C THR A 77 -3.89 -9.57 6.08
N PHE A 78 -4.23 -8.59 6.91
CA PHE A 78 -3.52 -8.27 8.15
C PHE A 78 -4.47 -7.72 9.24
N GLY A 79 -4.01 -7.69 10.51
CA GLY A 79 -4.69 -6.97 11.59
C GLY A 79 -5.98 -7.59 12.15
N ARG A 80 -6.04 -8.93 12.26
CA ARG A 80 -7.10 -9.61 13.02
C ARG A 80 -7.03 -9.30 14.52
#